data_AF-A0A2E1MZL5-F1
#
_entry.id   AF-A0A2E1MZL5-F1
#
_cell.length_a   1.000
_cell.length_b   1.000
_cell.length_c   1.000
_cell.angle_alpha   90.00
_cell.angle_beta   90.00
_cell.angle_gamma   90.00
#
_symmetry.space_group_name_H-M   'P 1'
#
loop_
_entity.id
_entity.type
_entity.pdbx_description
1 polymer ?
#
loop_
_entity_poly.entity_id
_entity_poly.type
_entity_poly.pdbx_seq_one_letter_code
_entity_poly.pdbx_strand_id
1 'polypeptide(L)'
;MRNKSFTYVLPLFSSYFDIVKQNLLNTYLYNEDYPDLKNHLFFLYRFSGDLVFIEYEDYLKTQKLFEVAYDPDKYHVMYAFKIPSLYQGIYDKFIKGKYSKFSDDYKIQLFKFHAITDPDHRVAQVLFRHPDLREEWEEKLDVSISEEAEVSSPPDEKMETYSKELKYKDPMKTHFENIKNKFK
;
A
#
# COMPACT_ATOMS: atom_id res chain seq x y z
N MET A 1 -1.66 10.41 2.75
CA MET A 1 -1.35 10.08 1.34
C MET A 1 -1.21 8.56 1.26
N ARG A 2 -1.84 7.90 0.29
CA ARG A 2 -1.72 6.44 0.11
C ARG A 2 -0.43 6.13 -0.64
N ASN A 3 0.25 5.05 -0.29
CA ASN A 3 1.51 4.67 -0.92
C ASN A 3 1.29 3.80 -2.17
N LYS A 4 2.38 3.32 -2.77
CA LYS A 4 2.29 2.58 -4.03
C LYS A 4 1.79 1.17 -3.81
N SER A 5 2.06 0.53 -2.67
CA SER A 5 1.47 -0.78 -2.39
C SER A 5 -0.06 -0.72 -2.33
N PHE A 6 -0.64 0.36 -1.79
CA PHE A 6 -2.10 0.54 -1.80
C PHE A 6 -2.65 0.61 -3.23
N THR A 7 -1.93 1.29 -4.13
CA THR A 7 -2.36 1.45 -5.52
C THR A 7 -2.13 0.19 -6.36
N TYR A 8 -0.97 -0.45 -6.24
CA TYR A 8 -0.51 -1.45 -7.20
C TYR A 8 -0.40 -2.88 -6.65
N VAL A 9 -0.48 -3.10 -5.34
CA VAL A 9 -0.32 -4.43 -4.72
C VAL A 9 -1.61 -4.87 -4.02
N LEU A 10 -2.31 -3.98 -3.34
CA LEU A 10 -3.63 -4.27 -2.76
C LEU A 10 -4.62 -4.91 -3.77
N PRO A 11 -4.69 -4.47 -5.05
CA PRO A 11 -5.59 -5.12 -6.02
C PRO A 11 -5.28 -6.61 -6.24
N LEU A 12 -4.07 -7.11 -5.99
CA LEU A 12 -3.74 -8.54 -6.14
C LEU A 12 -4.66 -9.45 -5.33
N PHE A 13 -5.19 -8.94 -4.21
CA PHE A 13 -6.02 -9.69 -3.28
C PHE A 13 -7.51 -9.68 -3.66
N SER A 14 -7.94 -8.76 -4.55
CA SER A 14 -9.36 -8.61 -4.91
C SER A 14 -9.93 -9.79 -5.70
N SER A 15 -9.08 -10.71 -6.17
CA SER A 15 -9.48 -11.97 -6.80
C SER A 15 -9.58 -13.13 -5.81
N TYR A 16 -9.22 -12.92 -4.55
CA TYR A 16 -9.27 -13.94 -3.49
C TYR A 16 -10.36 -13.67 -2.46
N PHE A 17 -10.57 -12.41 -2.10
CA PHE A 17 -11.57 -11.99 -1.13
C PHE A 17 -11.99 -10.54 -1.35
N ASP A 18 -13.14 -10.19 -0.80
CA ASP A 18 -13.68 -8.83 -0.90
C ASP A 18 -12.91 -7.87 0.01
N ILE A 19 -12.42 -6.78 -0.58
CA ILE A 19 -11.71 -5.73 0.14
C ILE A 19 -12.66 -4.57 0.41
N VAL A 20 -13.06 -4.42 1.67
CA VAL A 20 -13.82 -3.26 2.13
C VAL A 20 -12.85 -2.10 2.32
N LYS A 21 -12.94 -1.09 1.45
CA LYS A 21 -12.07 0.10 1.50
C LYS A 21 -12.44 1.07 2.61
N GLN A 22 -13.63 0.95 3.19
CA GLN A 22 -14.04 1.75 4.34
C GLN A 22 -13.09 1.46 5.50
N ASN A 23 -12.60 2.51 6.16
CA ASN A 23 -11.59 2.45 7.23
C ASN A 23 -10.20 1.91 6.84
N LEU A 24 -9.99 1.44 5.60
CA LEU A 24 -8.65 1.08 5.13
C LEU A 24 -7.83 2.35 4.88
N LEU A 25 -6.86 2.61 5.76
CA LEU A 25 -6.06 3.83 5.72
C LEU A 25 -4.96 3.73 4.67
N ASN A 26 -4.22 2.63 4.72
CA ASN A 26 -3.10 2.37 3.81
C ASN A 26 -2.72 0.89 3.84
N THR A 27 -1.77 0.50 2.99
CA THR A 27 -1.11 -0.80 3.07
C THR A 27 0.40 -0.65 3.13
N TYR A 28 1.14 -1.67 3.56
CA TYR A 28 2.61 -1.62 3.66
C TYR A 28 3.22 -2.95 3.21
N LEU A 29 4.41 -2.90 2.63
CA LEU A 29 5.17 -4.10 2.23
C LEU A 29 6.02 -4.63 3.38
N TYR A 30 6.42 -3.73 4.27
CA TYR A 30 7.32 -4.03 5.37
C TYR A 30 6.76 -3.48 6.68
N ASN A 31 7.26 -4.04 7.77
CA ASN A 31 6.84 -3.70 9.11
C ASN A 31 7.99 -3.88 10.08
N GLU A 32 8.35 -2.82 10.81
CA GLU A 32 9.50 -2.87 11.74
C GLU A 32 9.30 -3.90 12.86
N ASP A 33 8.06 -4.14 13.29
CA ASP A 33 7.76 -5.09 14.36
C ASP A 33 7.69 -6.54 13.85
N TYR A 34 7.60 -6.74 12.53
CA TYR A 34 7.50 -8.06 11.86
C TYR A 34 8.49 -8.18 10.69
N PRO A 35 9.82 -8.09 10.93
CA PRO A 35 10.83 -8.07 9.87
C PRO A 35 10.93 -9.38 9.08
N ASP A 36 10.44 -10.49 9.65
CA ASP A 36 10.47 -11.82 9.03
C ASP A 36 9.33 -12.04 8.02
N LEU A 37 8.26 -11.25 8.09
CA LEU A 37 7.12 -11.32 7.17
C LEU A 37 7.41 -10.62 5.84
N LYS A 38 8.44 -11.11 5.16
CA LYS A 38 8.77 -10.71 3.78
C LYS A 38 7.76 -11.30 2.82
N ASN A 39 7.48 -10.61 1.70
CA ASN A 39 6.49 -11.04 0.71
C ASN A 39 5.05 -11.15 1.26
N HIS A 40 4.71 -10.23 2.17
CA HIS A 40 3.37 -10.01 2.68
C HIS A 40 2.91 -8.60 2.33
N LEU A 41 1.61 -8.37 2.38
CA LEU A 41 1.03 -7.04 2.39
C LEU A 41 0.29 -6.83 3.71
N PHE A 42 0.65 -5.76 4.40
CA PHE A 42 0.05 -5.33 5.66
C PHE A 42 -1.08 -4.34 5.38
N PHE A 43 -2.27 -4.61 5.88
CA PHE A 43 -3.47 -3.80 5.70
C PHE A 43 -3.73 -3.05 7.00
N LEU A 44 -3.59 -1.73 6.97
CA LEU A 44 -3.83 -0.89 8.15
C LEU A 44 -5.26 -0.35 8.11
N TYR A 45 -6.11 -0.86 8.98
CA TYR A 45 -7.46 -0.36 9.18
C TYR A 45 -7.53 0.52 10.42
N ARG A 46 -8.40 1.52 10.35
CA ARG A 46 -8.92 2.18 11.55
C ARG A 46 -9.98 1.27 12.17
N PHE A 47 -9.81 0.95 13.44
CA PHE A 47 -10.78 0.16 14.20
C PHE A 47 -12.11 0.91 14.30
N SER A 48 -13.21 0.18 14.14
CA SER A 48 -14.56 0.65 14.44
C SER A 48 -15.30 -0.42 15.26
N GLY A 49 -16.08 0.02 16.26
CA GLY A 49 -16.95 -0.88 17.02
C GLY A 49 -18.25 -1.25 16.32
N ASP A 50 -18.43 -0.82 15.06
CA ASP A 50 -19.62 -1.13 14.26
C ASP A 50 -19.68 -2.64 13.97
N LEU A 51 -20.87 -3.24 14.09
CA LEU A 51 -21.07 -4.67 13.86
C LEU A 51 -20.55 -5.13 12.48
N VAL A 52 -20.79 -4.32 11.44
CA VAL A 52 -20.33 -4.59 10.08
C VAL A 52 -18.81 -4.66 9.98
N PHE A 53 -18.09 -3.82 10.75
CA PHE A 53 -16.63 -3.87 10.78
C PHE A 53 -16.14 -5.11 11.50
N ILE A 54 -16.73 -5.45 12.64
CA ILE A 54 -16.39 -6.65 13.43
C ILE A 54 -16.58 -7.92 12.59
N GLU A 55 -17.72 -8.05 11.90
CA GLU A 55 -17.97 -9.17 10.99
C GLU A 55 -16.94 -9.24 9.85
N TYR A 56 -16.52 -8.08 9.34
CA TYR A 56 -15.48 -8.01 8.32
C TYR A 56 -14.09 -8.42 8.86
N GLU A 57 -13.75 -8.05 10.10
CA GLU A 57 -12.50 -8.50 10.74
C GLU A 57 -12.44 -10.02 10.83
N ASP A 58 -13.53 -10.64 11.27
CA ASP A 58 -13.63 -12.09 11.38
C ASP A 58 -13.54 -12.75 10.01
N TYR A 59 -14.23 -12.19 9.00
CA TYR A 59 -14.10 -12.64 7.61
C TYR A 59 -12.65 -12.60 7.12
N LEU A 60 -11.92 -11.50 7.34
CA LEU A 60 -10.52 -11.36 6.93
C LEU A 60 -9.62 -12.43 7.55
N LYS A 61 -9.82 -12.76 8.83
CA LYS A 61 -9.04 -13.79 9.55
C LYS A 61 -9.29 -15.21 9.05
N THR A 62 -10.42 -15.45 8.37
CA THR A 62 -10.72 -16.78 7.78
C THR A 62 -10.08 -17.00 6.40
N GLN A 63 -9.48 -15.96 5.80
CA GLN A 63 -8.94 -16.06 4.44
C GLN A 63 -7.69 -16.93 4.37
N LYS A 64 -7.54 -17.70 3.31
CA LYS A 64 -6.39 -18.63 3.12
C LYS A 64 -5.03 -17.92 3.12
N LEU A 65 -4.99 -16.65 2.71
CA LEU A 65 -3.76 -15.85 2.63
C LEU A 65 -3.46 -15.12 3.94
N PHE A 66 -4.34 -15.18 4.93
CA PHE A 66 -4.17 -14.52 6.22
C PHE A 66 -3.02 -15.16 7.01
N GLU A 67 -2.13 -14.33 7.55
CA GLU A 67 -0.98 -14.79 8.33
C GLU A 67 -1.09 -14.35 9.78
N VAL A 68 -1.31 -13.06 10.04
CA VAL A 68 -1.40 -12.51 11.39
C VAL A 68 -2.23 -11.24 11.45
N ALA A 69 -2.85 -11.00 12.61
CA ALA A 69 -3.50 -9.73 12.95
C ALA A 69 -2.95 -9.22 14.28
N TYR A 70 -2.78 -7.92 14.43
CA TYR A 70 -2.40 -7.30 15.70
C TYR A 70 -2.79 -5.82 15.73
N ASP A 71 -2.85 -5.26 16.93
CA ASP A 71 -3.23 -3.88 17.18
C ASP A 71 -1.95 -3.04 17.36
N PRO A 72 -1.49 -2.28 16.36
CA PRO A 72 -0.30 -1.44 16.53
C PRO A 72 -0.50 -0.31 17.54
N ASP A 73 -1.75 0.13 17.74
CA ASP A 73 -2.20 1.08 18.76
C ASP A 73 -3.70 0.89 19.05
N LYS A 74 -4.27 1.71 19.96
CA LYS A 74 -5.68 1.60 20.41
C LYS A 74 -6.74 1.97 19.35
N TYR A 75 -6.36 2.49 18.19
CA TYR A 75 -7.28 2.98 17.16
C TYR A 75 -7.15 2.24 15.84
N HIS A 76 -6.15 1.39 15.70
CA HIS A 76 -5.84 0.73 14.44
C HIS A 76 -5.63 -0.76 14.65
N VAL A 77 -5.94 -1.49 13.59
CA VAL A 77 -5.72 -2.92 13.50
C VAL A 77 -4.93 -3.17 12.21
N MET A 78 -3.95 -4.05 12.30
CA MET A 78 -3.09 -4.45 11.18
C MET A 78 -3.34 -5.91 10.85
N TYR A 79 -3.58 -6.21 9.58
CA TYR A 79 -3.63 -7.58 9.07
C TYR A 79 -2.52 -7.82 8.07
N ALA A 80 -1.77 -8.91 8.22
CA ALA A 80 -0.77 -9.33 7.24
C ALA A 80 -1.34 -10.47 6.40
N PHE A 81 -1.25 -10.30 5.08
CA PHE A 81 -1.60 -11.34 4.11
C PHE A 81 -0.40 -11.71 3.25
N LYS A 82 -0.19 -12.99 3.03
CA LYS A 82 0.84 -13.49 2.12
C LYS A 82 0.49 -13.12 0.69
N ILE A 83 1.48 -12.62 -0.07
CA ILE A 83 1.28 -12.34 -1.50
C ILE A 83 0.88 -13.63 -2.21
N PRO A 84 -0.24 -13.66 -2.95
CA PRO A 84 -0.67 -14.87 -3.63
C PRO A 84 0.33 -15.32 -4.69
N SER A 85 0.68 -16.60 -4.71
CA SER A 85 1.74 -17.15 -5.56
C SER A 85 1.50 -16.92 -7.05
N LEU A 86 0.24 -16.93 -7.51
CA LEU A 86 -0.14 -16.65 -8.91
C LEU A 86 0.27 -15.23 -9.34
N TYR A 87 0.38 -14.30 -8.40
CA TYR A 87 0.71 -12.90 -8.66
C TYR A 87 2.16 -12.54 -8.31
N GLN A 88 3.01 -13.52 -7.96
CA GLN A 88 4.41 -13.26 -7.61
C GLN A 88 5.15 -12.51 -8.73
N GLY A 89 4.93 -12.90 -9.98
CA GLY A 89 5.57 -12.25 -11.13
C GLY A 89 5.09 -10.80 -11.38
N ILE A 90 3.93 -10.39 -10.84
CA ILE A 90 3.49 -8.99 -10.84
C ILE A 90 4.13 -8.24 -9.67
N TYR A 91 4.13 -8.86 -8.48
CA TYR A 91 4.78 -8.30 -7.30
C TYR A 91 6.27 -8.03 -7.52
N ASP A 92 7.01 -8.96 -8.14
CA ASP A 92 8.43 -8.78 -8.43
C ASP A 92 8.69 -7.62 -9.41
N LYS A 93 7.79 -7.37 -10.36
CA LYS A 93 7.86 -6.21 -11.25
C LYS A 93 7.56 -4.92 -10.50
N PHE A 94 6.58 -4.95 -9.60
CA PHE A 94 6.24 -3.83 -8.73
C PHE A 94 7.44 -3.40 -7.87
N ILE A 95 8.11 -4.34 -7.21
CA ILE A 95 9.33 -4.05 -6.41
C ILE A 95 10.42 -3.41 -7.26
N LYS A 96 10.56 -3.83 -8.53
CA LYS A 96 11.53 -3.29 -9.48
C LYS A 96 11.08 -1.98 -10.15
N GLY A 97 9.89 -1.46 -9.85
CA GLY A 97 9.33 -0.26 -10.48
C GLY A 97 8.93 -0.44 -11.95
N LYS A 98 8.75 -1.67 -12.44
CA LYS A 98 8.43 -1.99 -13.84
C LYS A 98 6.93 -2.08 -14.07
N TYR A 99 6.21 -0.99 -13.81
CA TYR A 99 4.73 -0.93 -13.85
C TYR A 99 4.18 -1.13 -15.26
N SER A 100 4.88 -0.61 -16.27
CA SER A 100 4.47 -0.75 -17.68
C SER A 100 4.40 -2.22 -18.14
N LYS A 101 5.18 -3.09 -17.47
CA LYS A 101 5.31 -4.52 -17.76
C LYS A 101 4.33 -5.40 -16.99
N PHE A 102 3.36 -4.82 -16.29
CA PHE A 102 2.25 -5.59 -15.74
C PHE A 102 1.46 -6.25 -16.86
N SER A 103 0.89 -7.43 -16.61
CA SER A 103 0.03 -8.08 -17.60
C SER A 103 -1.22 -7.23 -17.84
N ASP A 104 -1.75 -7.28 -19.07
CA ASP A 104 -2.93 -6.49 -19.43
C ASP A 104 -4.15 -6.86 -18.56
N ASP A 105 -4.31 -8.15 -18.25
CA ASP A 105 -5.33 -8.64 -17.32
C ASP A 105 -5.23 -7.95 -15.95
N TYR A 106 -4.00 -7.78 -15.44
CA TYR A 106 -3.79 -7.11 -14.17
C TYR A 106 -4.02 -5.60 -14.25
N LYS A 107 -3.67 -4.96 -15.37
CA LYS A 107 -3.98 -3.54 -15.59
C LYS A 107 -5.50 -3.30 -15.59
N ILE A 108 -6.27 -4.19 -16.22
CA ILE A 108 -7.74 -4.15 -16.21
C ILE A 108 -8.27 -4.35 -14.78
N GLN A 109 -7.73 -5.32 -14.04
CA GLN A 109 -8.10 -5.55 -12.63
C GLN A 109 -7.83 -4.31 -11.78
N LEU A 110 -6.68 -3.65 -11.97
CA LEU A 110 -6.30 -2.45 -11.25
C LEU A 110 -7.28 -1.29 -11.53
N PHE A 111 -7.66 -1.09 -12.79
CA PHE A 111 -8.63 -0.08 -13.18
C PHE A 111 -10.00 -0.34 -12.56
N LYS A 112 -10.49 -1.58 -12.61
CA LYS A 112 -11.75 -1.96 -11.95
C LYS A 112 -11.68 -1.72 -10.44
N PHE A 113 -10.59 -2.15 -9.80
CA PHE A 113 -10.44 -2.04 -8.35
C PHE A 113 -10.47 -0.58 -7.87
N HIS A 114 -9.82 0.33 -8.59
CA HIS A 114 -9.78 1.76 -8.23
C HIS A 114 -10.86 2.61 -8.91
N ALA A 115 -11.78 1.98 -9.65
CA ALA A 115 -12.80 2.67 -10.46
C ALA A 115 -12.19 3.75 -11.39
N ILE A 116 -11.04 3.43 -12.00
CA ILE A 116 -10.38 4.31 -12.97
C ILE A 116 -11.08 4.15 -14.32
N THR A 117 -11.76 5.20 -14.76
CA THR A 117 -12.43 5.28 -16.06
C THR A 117 -11.76 6.26 -17.02
N ASP A 118 -10.91 7.13 -16.50
CA ASP A 118 -10.28 8.22 -17.24
C ASP A 118 -8.88 7.79 -17.76
N PRO A 119 -8.63 7.88 -19.08
CA PRO A 119 -7.29 7.67 -19.66
C PRO A 119 -6.22 8.61 -19.10
N ASP A 120 -6.58 9.82 -18.70
CA ASP A 120 -5.65 10.84 -18.18
C ASP A 120 -5.31 10.62 -16.70
N HIS A 121 -5.91 9.60 -16.07
CA HIS A 121 -5.61 9.27 -14.70
C HIS A 121 -4.13 8.89 -14.54
N ARG A 122 -3.45 9.48 -13.55
CA ARG A 122 -2.00 9.30 -13.31
C ARG A 122 -1.55 7.83 -13.33
N VAL A 123 -2.36 6.95 -12.75
CA VAL A 123 -2.06 5.50 -12.74
C VAL A 123 -2.10 4.89 -14.13
N ALA A 124 -3.06 5.28 -14.98
CA ALA A 124 -3.13 4.83 -16.36
C ALA A 124 -1.90 5.34 -17.15
N GLN A 125 -1.56 6.62 -16.98
CA GLN A 125 -0.38 7.20 -17.60
C GLN A 125 0.91 6.45 -17.23
N VAL A 126 1.07 6.04 -15.96
CA VAL A 126 2.21 5.22 -15.52
C VAL A 126 2.21 3.82 -16.15
N LEU A 127 1.05 3.14 -16.18
CA LEU A 127 0.94 1.78 -16.71
C LEU A 127 1.15 1.68 -18.23
N PHE A 128 0.95 2.78 -18.95
CA PHE A 128 1.12 2.86 -20.40
C PHE A 128 2.30 3.74 -20.85
N ARG A 129 3.09 4.29 -19.92
CA ARG A 129 4.22 5.19 -20.21
C ARG A 129 3.81 6.37 -21.09
N HIS A 130 2.77 7.09 -20.67
CA HIS A 130 2.26 8.22 -21.44
C HIS A 130 3.35 9.31 -21.60
N PRO A 131 3.51 9.90 -22.81
CA PRO A 131 4.55 10.89 -23.09
C PRO A 131 4.50 12.10 -22.15
N ASP A 132 3.32 12.57 -21.75
CA ASP A 132 3.16 13.71 -20.85
C ASP A 132 3.93 13.55 -19.53
N LEU A 133 4.00 12.33 -19.00
CA LEU A 133 4.76 12.07 -17.77
C LEU A 133 6.26 12.16 -18.00
N ARG A 134 6.72 11.69 -19.16
CA ARG A 134 8.12 11.76 -19.55
C ARG A 134 8.51 13.21 -19.73
N GLU A 135 7.73 14.00 -20.46
CA GLU A 135 7.96 15.43 -20.67
C GLU A 135 7.99 16.19 -19.34
N GLU A 136 7.07 15.90 -18.41
CA GLU A 136 7.07 16.48 -17.07
C GLU A 136 8.39 16.19 -16.31
N TRP A 137 8.92 14.96 -16.43
CA TRP A 137 10.19 14.59 -15.80
C TRP A 137 11.40 15.20 -16.50
N GLU A 138 11.40 15.25 -17.83
CA GLU A 138 12.46 15.89 -18.63
C GLU A 138 12.58 17.37 -18.29
N GLU A 139 11.45 18.08 -18.18
CA GLU A 139 11.41 19.50 -17.78
C GLU A 139 11.90 19.70 -16.33
N LYS A 140 11.47 18.84 -15.40
CA LYS A 140 11.85 18.95 -13.99
C LYS A 140 13.32 18.64 -13.71
N LEU A 141 13.90 17.73 -14.48
CA LEU A 141 15.26 17.23 -14.25
C LEU A 141 16.29 17.84 -15.20
N ASP A 142 15.85 18.58 -16.23
CA ASP A 142 16.68 19.16 -17.28
C ASP A 142 17.53 18.08 -18.00
N VAL A 143 16.88 16.96 -18.35
CA VAL A 143 17.50 15.80 -19.03
C VAL A 143 16.58 15.24 -20.11
N SER A 144 17.14 14.47 -21.05
CA SER A 144 16.35 13.65 -21.99
C SER A 144 16.19 12.23 -21.44
N ILE A 145 14.97 11.71 -21.46
CA ILE A 145 14.60 10.39 -20.97
C ILE A 145 14.21 9.52 -22.17
N SER A 146 14.74 8.30 -22.23
CA SER A 146 14.37 7.35 -23.27
C SER A 146 12.86 7.03 -23.25
N GLU A 147 12.24 6.92 -24.43
CA GLU A 147 10.83 6.51 -24.57
C GLU A 147 10.52 5.14 -23.94
N GLU A 148 11.54 4.28 -23.82
CA GLU A 148 11.37 2.96 -23.20
C GLU A 148 11.42 3.00 -21.67
N ALA A 149 11.87 4.11 -21.08
CA ALA A 149 12.03 4.25 -19.64
C ALA A 149 10.70 4.20 -18.89
N GLU A 150 10.73 3.72 -17.65
CA GLU A 150 9.58 3.81 -16.75
C GLU A 150 9.42 5.26 -16.29
N VAL A 151 8.18 5.76 -16.28
CA VAL A 151 7.84 7.14 -15.94
C VAL A 151 7.40 7.31 -14.47
N SER A 152 7.71 6.31 -13.64
CA SER A 152 7.44 6.29 -12.21
C SER A 152 8.61 5.60 -11.49
N SER A 153 8.98 6.11 -10.31
CA SER A 153 10.03 5.50 -9.50
C SER A 153 9.62 4.12 -8.97
N PRO A 154 10.56 3.27 -8.55
CA PRO A 154 10.25 2.10 -7.72
C PRO A 154 9.51 2.48 -6.41
N PRO A 155 8.91 1.51 -5.69
CA PRO A 155 8.41 1.75 -4.34
C PRO A 155 9.52 2.24 -3.42
N ASP A 156 9.26 3.31 -2.67
CA ASP A 156 10.19 3.83 -1.66
C ASP A 156 10.06 2.99 -0.39
N GLU A 157 11.14 2.36 0.04
CA GLU A 157 11.14 1.45 1.19
C GLU A 157 10.64 2.12 2.47
N LYS A 158 10.98 3.39 2.73
CA LYS A 158 10.52 4.11 3.93
C LYS A 158 9.01 4.35 3.89
N MET A 159 8.48 4.68 2.71
CA MET A 159 7.03 4.88 2.52
C MET A 159 6.23 3.56 2.51
N GLU A 160 6.89 2.46 2.18
CA GLU A 160 6.31 1.11 2.16
C GLU A 160 6.53 0.35 3.45
N THR A 161 7.22 0.95 4.44
CA THR A 161 7.43 0.38 5.77
C THR A 161 6.50 1.01 6.78
N TYR A 162 5.73 0.18 7.48
CA TYR A 162 5.04 0.63 8.68
C TYR A 162 6.03 0.72 9.84
N SER A 163 6.33 1.95 10.26
CA SER A 163 7.30 2.26 11.32
C SER A 163 6.63 2.81 12.58
N LYS A 164 7.38 2.84 13.68
CA LYS A 164 6.91 3.41 14.96
C LYS A 164 6.49 4.87 14.88
N GLU A 165 7.01 5.63 13.92
CA GLU A 165 6.65 7.04 13.73
C GLU A 165 5.20 7.22 13.23
N LEU A 166 4.67 6.20 12.54
CA LEU A 166 3.31 6.18 12.00
C LEU A 166 2.28 5.69 13.03
N LYS A 167 2.72 5.09 14.14
CA LYS A 167 1.83 4.71 15.24
C LYS A 167 1.21 5.94 15.86
N TYR A 168 -0.08 5.87 16.20
CA TYR A 168 -0.72 6.99 16.86
C TYR A 168 -0.07 7.26 18.21
N LYS A 169 0.52 8.45 18.36
CA LYS A 169 1.02 8.96 19.64
C LYS A 169 -0.08 9.78 20.29
N ASP A 170 -0.56 9.33 21.44
CA ASP A 170 -1.54 10.08 22.22
C ASP A 170 -0.95 11.44 22.63
N PRO A 171 -1.47 12.56 22.12
CA PRO A 171 -0.88 13.87 22.34
C PRO A 171 -0.85 14.24 23.83
N MET A 172 -1.81 13.74 24.62
CA MET A 172 -1.83 13.97 26.07
C MET A 172 -0.71 13.22 26.79
N LYS A 173 -0.50 11.93 26.48
CA LYS A 173 0.61 11.16 27.09
C LYS A 173 1.98 11.72 26.71
N THR A 174 2.14 12.12 25.44
CA THR A 174 3.40 12.69 24.92
C THR A 174 3.75 14.01 25.62
N HIS A 175 2.75 14.82 25.97
CA HIS A 175 2.95 16.05 26.74
C HIS A 175 3.44 15.77 28.17
N PHE A 176 2.85 14.79 28.87
CA PHE A 176 3.27 14.42 30.23
C PHE A 176 4.67 13.79 30.28
N GLU A 177 5.06 13.00 29.28
CA GLU A 177 6.41 12.41 29.19
C GLU A 177 7.48 13.48 28.90
N ASN A 178 7.19 14.43 28.00
CA ASN A 178 8.08 15.54 27.71
C ASN A 178 8.27 16.48 28.92
N ILE A 179 7.23 16.66 29.73
CA ILE A 179 7.34 17.40 31.01
C ILE A 179 8.27 16.64 31.96
N LYS A 180 8.07 15.33 32.17
CA LYS A 180 8.91 14.53 33.09
C LYS A 180 10.38 14.50 32.71
N ASN A 181 10.71 14.46 31.41
CA ASN A 181 12.10 14.47 30.94
C ASN A 181 12.75 15.87 31.02
N LYS A 182 11.97 16.94 31.16
CA LYS A 182 12.48 18.32 31.35
C LYS A 182 12.88 18.64 32.79
N PHE A 183 12.48 17.80 33.74
CA PHE A 183 12.75 17.95 35.18
C PHE A 183 13.70 16.85 35.72
N LYS A 184 14.46 16.20 34.85
CA LYS A 184 15.64 15.39 35.17
C LYS A 184 16.88 16.11 34.64
#